data_AF-A0A261EUT7-F1
#
_entry.id   AF-A0A261EUT7-F1
#
_cell.length_a   1.000
_cell.length_b   1.000
_cell.length_c   1.000
_cell.angle_alpha   90.00
_cell.angle_beta   90.00
_cell.angle_gamma   90.00
#
_symmetry.space_group_name_H-M   'P 1'
#
loop_
_entity.id
_entity.type
_entity.pdbx_description
1 polymer ?
#
loop_
_entity_poly.entity_id
_entity_poly.type
_entity_poly.pdbx_seq_one_letter_code
_entity_poly.pdbx_strand_id
1 'polypeptide(L)'
;MADRLVVSYDELAKVKKSLEQIKQTLDDFYLIKNDVACMGNSMVINAYGQYADRMKSTSVKYSKKAEDFASMLGNVLEEVKKLDNDLAQKINQAIEKNK
;
A
#
# COMPACT_ATOMS: atom_id res chain seq x y z
N MET A 1 -8.28 -28.59 3.22
CA MET A 1 -7.02 -28.33 2.51
C MET A 1 -6.72 -26.86 2.71
N ALA A 2 -5.75 -26.52 3.56
CA ALA A 2 -5.28 -25.15 3.67
C ALA A 2 -4.30 -24.94 2.51
N ASP A 3 -4.67 -24.07 1.55
CA ASP A 3 -3.76 -23.67 0.49
C ASP A 3 -2.47 -23.16 1.13
N ARG A 4 -1.37 -23.87 0.92
CA ARG A 4 -0.05 -23.42 1.34
C ARG A 4 0.27 -22.18 0.53
N LEU A 5 0.00 -21.02 1.10
CA LEU A 5 0.49 -19.75 0.59
C LEU A 5 2.03 -19.78 0.75
N VAL A 6 2.73 -20.19 -0.31
CA VAL A 6 4.19 -20.07 -0.42
C VAL A 6 4.46 -18.69 -1.02
N VAL A 7 4.22 -17.64 -0.25
CA VAL A 7 4.63 -16.28 -0.64
C VAL A 7 5.81 -15.92 0.25
N SER A 8 6.94 -15.62 -0.38
CA SER A 8 8.17 -15.27 0.34
C SER A 8 8.09 -13.89 0.98
N TYR A 9 8.85 -13.67 2.04
CA TYR A 9 9.00 -12.36 2.68
C TYR A 9 9.36 -11.26 1.68
N ASP A 10 10.20 -11.59 0.70
CA ASP A 10 10.65 -10.66 -0.34
C ASP A 10 9.51 -10.26 -1.29
N GLU A 11 8.61 -11.20 -1.63
CA GLU A 11 7.45 -10.91 -2.47
C GLU A 11 6.45 -10.00 -1.74
N LEU A 12 6.16 -10.27 -0.47
CA LEU A 12 5.29 -9.40 0.34
C LEU A 12 5.90 -8.01 0.56
N ALA A 13 7.22 -7.92 0.75
CA ALA A 13 7.93 -6.64 0.86
C ALA A 13 7.89 -5.85 -0.46
N LYS A 14 8.03 -6.52 -1.61
CA LYS A 14 7.86 -5.89 -2.93
C LYS A 14 6.45 -5.35 -3.12
N VAL A 15 5.42 -6.12 -2.75
CA VAL A 15 4.02 -5.67 -2.85
C VAL A 15 3.77 -4.46 -1.96
N LYS A 16 4.28 -4.46 -0.73
CA LYS A 16 4.19 -3.30 0.17
C LYS A 16 4.81 -2.04 -0.48
N LYS A 17 6.01 -2.17 -1.03
CA LYS A 17 6.69 -1.05 -1.71
C LYS A 17 5.90 -0.53 -2.92
N SER A 18 5.30 -1.43 -3.71
CA SER A 18 4.44 -1.04 -4.83
C SER A 18 3.19 -0.27 -4.35
N LEU A 19 2.59 -0.67 -3.24
CA LEU A 19 1.44 0.05 -2.66
C LEU A 19 1.82 1.46 -2.17
N GLU A 20 3.01 1.60 -1.56
CA GLU A 20 3.55 2.92 -1.16
C GLU A 20 3.79 3.83 -2.38
N GLN A 21 4.29 3.28 -3.49
CA GLN A 21 4.45 4.03 -4.75
C GLN A 21 3.11 4.45 -5.37
N ILE A 22 2.11 3.58 -5.31
CA ILE A 22 0.74 3.90 -5.76
C ILE A 22 0.16 5.03 -4.91
N LYS A 23 0.32 4.96 -3.59
CA LYS A 23 -0.09 6.04 -2.67
C LYS A 23 0.54 7.37 -3.08
N GLN A 24 1.85 7.39 -3.26
CA GLN A 24 2.59 8.59 -3.65
C GLN A 24 2.08 9.17 -4.97
N THR A 25 1.85 8.33 -5.98
CA THR A 25 1.32 8.75 -7.28
C THR A 25 -0.07 9.39 -7.14
N LEU A 26 -0.94 8.83 -6.29
CA LEU A 26 -2.28 9.35 -6.03
C LEU A 26 -2.25 10.67 -5.24
N ASP A 27 -1.29 10.82 -4.32
CA ASP A 27 -1.07 12.08 -3.60
C ASP A 27 -0.55 13.17 -4.55
N ASP A 28 0.28 12.82 -5.53
CA ASP A 28 0.73 13.76 -6.58
C ASP A 28 -0.44 14.23 -7.46
N PHE A 29 -1.37 13.32 -7.83
CA PHE A 29 -2.60 13.70 -8.53
C PHE A 29 -3.48 14.66 -7.73
N TYR A 30 -3.50 14.55 -6.40
CA TYR A 30 -4.21 15.46 -5.51
C TYR A 30 -3.61 16.89 -5.53
N LEU A 31 -2.31 17.02 -5.79
CA LEU A 31 -1.58 18.29 -5.81
C LEU A 31 -1.65 19.01 -7.15
N ILE A 32 -2.21 18.40 -8.20
CA ILE A 32 -2.38 19.05 -9.50
C ILE A 32 -3.25 20.30 -9.32
N LYS A 33 -2.64 21.46 -9.57
CA LYS A 33 -3.35 22.75 -9.58
C LYS A 33 -3.97 22.98 -10.95
N ASN A 34 -5.23 23.41 -10.93
CA ASN A 34 -5.95 23.82 -12.14
C ASN A 34 -5.45 25.20 -12.58
N ASP A 35 -4.56 25.25 -13.57
CA ASP A 35 -4.31 26.51 -14.29
C ASP A 35 -5.39 26.70 -15.35
N VAL A 36 -6.45 27.42 -14.97
CA VAL A 36 -7.60 27.72 -15.82
C VAL A 36 -7.47 29.07 -16.51
N ALA A 37 -6.34 29.77 -16.36
CA ALA A 37 -6.15 31.11 -16.92
C ALA A 37 -6.22 31.12 -18.45
N CYS A 38 -5.96 29.98 -19.10
CA CYS A 38 -6.08 29.81 -20.55
C CYS A 38 -7.48 29.38 -21.03
N MET A 39 -8.41 29.08 -20.12
CA MET A 39 -9.76 28.60 -20.47
C MET A 39 -10.72 29.78 -20.62
N GLY A 40 -10.86 30.31 -21.84
CA GLY A 40 -11.70 31.49 -22.11
C GLY A 40 -13.22 31.34 -21.96
N ASN A 41 -13.71 30.17 -21.50
CA ASN A 41 -15.16 29.90 -21.37
C ASN A 41 -15.50 29.37 -19.97
N SER A 42 -16.43 30.05 -19.29
CA SER A 42 -16.87 29.73 -17.93
C SER A 42 -17.51 28.35 -17.77
N MET A 43 -18.21 27.84 -18.79
CA MET A 43 -18.74 26.46 -18.76
C MET A 43 -17.61 25.43 -18.78
N VAL A 44 -16.54 25.70 -19.55
CA VAL A 44 -15.37 24.81 -19.63
C VAL A 44 -14.60 24.81 -18.32
N ILE A 45 -14.41 26.00 -17.71
CA ILE A 45 -13.80 26.13 -16.38
C ILE A 45 -14.59 25.32 -15.33
N ASN A 46 -15.92 25.44 -15.31
CA ASN A 46 -16.77 24.72 -14.35
C ASN A 46 -16.74 23.20 -14.57
N ALA A 47 -16.83 22.73 -15.82
CA ALA A 47 -16.76 21.30 -16.13
C ALA A 47 -15.39 20.71 -15.75
N TYR A 48 -14.31 21.44 -16.02
CA TYR A 48 -12.96 21.05 -15.67
C TYR A 48 -12.74 21.03 -14.15
N GLY A 49 -13.25 22.04 -13.44
CA GLY A 49 -13.21 22.11 -11.97
C GLY A 49 -13.93 20.92 -11.33
N GLN A 50 -15.13 20.58 -11.80
CA GLN A 50 -15.87 19.40 -11.31
C GLN A 50 -15.13 18.09 -11.58
N TYR A 51 -14.48 17.97 -12.74
CA TYR A 51 -13.67 16.80 -13.06
C TYR A 51 -12.44 16.69 -12.16
N ALA A 52 -11.72 17.79 -11.95
CA ALA A 52 -10.57 17.86 -11.05
C ALA A 52 -10.98 17.50 -9.60
N ASP A 53 -12.10 18.03 -9.11
CA ASP A 53 -12.60 17.71 -7.77
C ASP A 53 -12.98 16.23 -7.61
N ARG A 54 -13.60 15.64 -8.65
CA ARG A 54 -13.88 14.19 -8.68
C ARG A 54 -12.61 13.36 -8.68
N MET A 55 -11.61 13.77 -9.46
CA MET A 55 -10.33 13.08 -9.53
C MET A 55 -9.60 13.16 -8.19
N LYS A 56 -9.63 14.33 -7.55
CA LYS A 56 -9.09 14.60 -6.22
C LYS A 56 -9.75 13.74 -5.14
N SER A 57 -11.09 13.70 -5.09
CA SER A 57 -11.85 12.87 -4.14
C SER A 57 -11.54 11.38 -4.33
N THR A 58 -11.46 10.94 -5.58
CA THR A 58 -11.13 9.55 -5.93
C THR A 58 -9.71 9.19 -5.52
N SER A 59 -8.74 10.07 -5.79
CA SER A 59 -7.33 9.85 -5.46
C SER A 59 -7.11 9.73 -3.95
N VAL A 60 -7.77 10.58 -3.14
CA VAL A 60 -7.72 10.48 -1.66
C VAL A 60 -8.26 9.14 -1.17
N LYS A 61 -9.39 8.67 -1.73
CA LYS A 61 -9.99 7.39 -1.34
C LYS A 61 -9.06 6.21 -1.64
N TYR A 62 -8.42 6.21 -2.80
CA TYR A 62 -7.51 5.13 -3.19
C TYR A 62 -6.16 5.20 -2.48
N SER A 63 -5.65 6.42 -2.22
CA SER A 63 -4.41 6.64 -1.45
C SER A 63 -4.55 6.04 -0.04
N LYS A 64 -5.68 6.33 0.64
CA LYS A 64 -5.98 5.76 1.95
C LYS A 64 -6.08 4.22 1.91
N LYS A 65 -6.75 3.65 0.91
CA LYS A 65 -6.82 2.19 0.76
C LYS A 65 -5.44 1.57 0.56
N ALA A 66 -4.58 2.18 -0.26
CA ALA A 66 -3.23 1.70 -0.49
C ALA A 66 -2.39 1.70 0.80
N GLU A 67 -2.54 2.74 1.63
CA GLU A 67 -1.93 2.85 2.96
C GLU A 67 -2.44 1.77 3.93
N ASP A 68 -3.76 1.56 3.99
CA ASP A 68 -4.37 0.53 4.84
C ASP A 68 -3.85 -0.87 4.45
N PHE A 69 -3.79 -1.18 3.15
CA PHE A 69 -3.23 -2.45 2.66
C PHE A 69 -1.74 -2.61 2.95
N ALA A 70 -0.94 -1.56 2.75
CA ALA A 70 0.49 -1.59 3.05
C ALA A 70 0.75 -1.83 4.55
N SER A 71 -0.09 -1.25 5.41
CA SER A 71 -0.05 -1.44 6.86
C SER A 71 -0.42 -2.87 7.26
N MET A 72 -1.50 -3.43 6.69
CA MET A 72 -1.88 -4.82 6.93
C MET A 72 -0.77 -5.80 6.51
N LEU A 73 -0.15 -5.60 5.35
CA LEU A 73 0.98 -6.41 4.90
C LEU A 73 2.19 -6.29 5.84
N GLY A 74 2.45 -5.09 6.37
CA GLY A 74 3.49 -4.87 7.38
C GLY A 74 3.25 -5.71 8.64
N ASN A 75 2.02 -5.72 9.15
CA ASN A 75 1.66 -6.48 10.35
C ASN A 75 1.79 -7.99 10.11
N VAL A 76 1.30 -8.49 8.98
CA VAL A 76 1.42 -9.91 8.61
C VAL A 76 2.89 -10.31 8.52
N LEU A 77 3.72 -9.51 7.87
CA LEU A 77 5.17 -9.75 7.79
C LEU A 77 5.83 -9.83 9.17
N GLU A 78 5.41 -9.00 10.12
CA GLU A 78 5.95 -8.99 11.48
C GLU A 78 5.52 -10.22 12.29
N GLU A 79 4.24 -10.61 12.20
CA GLU A 79 3.71 -11.81 12.87
C GLU A 79 4.39 -13.07 12.34
N VAL A 80 4.53 -13.21 11.03
CA VAL A 80 5.17 -14.40 10.44
C VAL A 80 6.65 -14.46 10.83
N LYS A 81 7.37 -13.32 10.87
CA LYS A 81 8.76 -13.28 11.37
C LYS A 81 8.87 -13.69 12.84
N LYS A 82 7.91 -13.30 13.68
CA LYS A 82 7.88 -13.73 15.09
C LYS A 82 7.69 -15.24 15.20
N LEU A 83 6.75 -15.79 14.43
CA LEU A 83 6.51 -17.24 14.39
C LEU A 83 7.74 -18.02 13.93
N ASP A 84 8.44 -17.55 12.90
CA ASP A 84 9.69 -18.18 12.42
C ASP A 84 10.80 -18.14 13.47
N ASN A 85 10.97 -17.01 14.17
CA ASN A 85 11.95 -16.88 15.25
C ASN A 85 11.63 -17.81 16.43
N ASP A 86 10.36 -17.91 16.83
CA ASP A 86 9.91 -18.82 17.88
C ASP A 86 10.14 -20.27 17.50
N LEU A 87 9.88 -20.63 16.23
CA LEU A 87 10.14 -21.95 15.70
C LEU A 87 11.64 -22.27 15.73
N ALA A 88 12.48 -21.34 15.27
CA ALA A 88 13.93 -21.48 15.28
C ALA A 88 14.48 -21.66 16.71
N GLN A 89 13.97 -20.89 17.69
CA GLN A 89 14.34 -21.05 19.09
C GLN A 89 13.95 -22.43 19.64
N LYS A 90 12.73 -22.90 19.36
CA LYS A 90 12.28 -24.24 19.77
C LYS A 90 13.12 -25.35 19.16
N ILE A 91 13.50 -25.21 17.89
CA ILE A 91 14.39 -26.16 17.21
C ILE A 91 15.77 -26.18 17.88
N ASN A 92 16.37 -25.01 18.14
CA ASN A 92 17.66 -24.93 18.81
C ASN A 92 17.63 -25.56 20.21
N GLN A 93 16.60 -25.29 21.00
CA GLN A 93 16.41 -25.92 22.31
C GLN A 93 16.25 -27.44 22.23
N ALA A 94 15.57 -27.95 21.19
CA ALA A 94 15.43 -29.39 20.97
C ALA A 94 16.77 -30.04 20.58
N ILE A 95 17.61 -29.34 19.82
CA ILE A 95 18.96 -29.82 19.45
C ILE A 95 19.88 -29.86 20.67
N GLU A 96 19.84 -28.83 21.53
CA GLU A 96 20.66 -28.78 22.75
C GLU A 96 20.28 -29.82 23.78
N LYS A 97 18.99 -30.18 23.91
CA LYS A 97 18.52 -31.23 24.82
C LYS A 97 18.87 -32.66 24.39
N ASN A 98 19.27 -32.85 23.13
CA ASN A 98 19.64 -34.16 22.57
C ASN A 98 21.16 -34.33 22.40
N LYS A 99 21.96 -33.38 22.90
CA LYS A 99 23.42 -33.51 23.07
C LYS A 99 23.74 -33.88 24.50
#